data_AF-A0A8J8WMS4-F1
#
_entry.id   AF-A0A8J8WMS4-F1
#
_cell.length_a   1.000
_cell.length_b   1.000
_cell.length_c   1.000
_cell.angle_alpha   90.00
_cell.angle_beta   90.00
_cell.angle_gamma   90.00
#
_symmetry.space_group_name_H-M   'P 1'
#
loop_
_entity.id
_entity.type
_entity.pdbx_description
1 polymer ?
#
loop_
_entity_poly.entity_id
_entity_poly.type
_entity_poly.pdbx_seq_one_letter_code
_entity_poly.pdbx_strand_id
1 'polypeptide(L)'
;MEKILTRWISEQVDQRKSNVDGVAIREKARSIYDHLAEKEPSGSSPAPGFIASHGWFHRFKQRFSLHNIARTGDDADEDDDTETRPVFTIMKLRNLLREADNLTELFTDQDPIQERSIKFKRVVDEGLIPYKETLRSMEASACQKPITAFFKPSPASTPAKKHSTPATPPVTTPARQPVTPATPDNTTSSMSSVSPIPLCGFDDPDDTDSE
;
A
#
# COMPACT_ATOMS: atom_id res chain seq x y z
N MET A 1 31.32 11.41 -18.76
CA MET A 1 29.91 11.86 -18.75
C MET A 1 29.07 11.12 -17.70
N GLU A 2 28.88 9.80 -17.79
CA GLU A 2 27.93 9.04 -16.93
C GLU A 2 28.07 9.29 -15.42
N LYS A 3 29.29 9.34 -14.87
CA LYS A 3 29.52 9.63 -13.43
C LYS A 3 29.01 11.00 -12.98
N ILE A 4 29.12 12.01 -13.85
CA ILE A 4 28.63 13.38 -13.59
C ILE A 4 27.11 13.38 -13.61
N LEU A 5 26.53 12.63 -14.55
CA LEU A 5 25.09 12.46 -14.66
C LEU A 5 24.51 11.75 -13.43
N THR A 6 25.14 10.69 -12.92
CA THR A 6 24.70 9.99 -11.70
C THR A 6 24.66 10.95 -10.50
N ARG A 7 25.71 11.76 -10.30
CA ARG A 7 25.73 12.76 -9.21
C ARG A 7 24.59 13.77 -9.36
N TRP A 8 24.33 14.22 -10.59
CA TRP A 8 23.21 15.13 -10.86
C TRP A 8 21.85 14.50 -10.53
N ILE A 9 21.64 13.23 -10.88
CA ILE A 9 20.40 12.50 -10.54
C ILE A 9 20.22 12.43 -9.02
N SER A 10 21.26 12.06 -8.26
CA SER A 10 21.20 12.03 -6.79
C SER A 10 20.83 13.39 -6.21
N GLU A 11 21.47 14.46 -6.69
CA GLU A 11 21.18 15.84 -6.25
C GLU A 11 19.73 16.25 -6.54
N GLN A 12 19.15 15.86 -7.68
CA GLN A 12 17.76 16.17 -7.99
C GLN A 12 16.78 15.43 -7.06
N VAL A 13 17.08 14.17 -6.72
CA VAL A 13 16.28 13.36 -5.79
C VAL A 13 16.29 13.99 -4.39
N ASP A 14 17.46 14.39 -3.90
CA ASP A 14 17.62 15.01 -2.59
C ASP A 14 16.92 16.38 -2.51
N GLN A 15 16.94 17.14 -3.61
CA GLN A 15 16.28 18.43 -3.71
C GLN A 15 14.75 18.34 -3.86
N ARG A 16 14.15 17.14 -3.85
CA ARG A 16 12.72 16.86 -4.07
C ARG A 16 12.12 17.59 -5.28
N LYS A 17 12.94 17.86 -6.29
CA LYS A 17 12.48 18.39 -7.57
C LYS A 17 11.78 17.23 -8.28
N SER A 18 10.46 17.32 -8.32
CA SER A 18 9.54 16.29 -8.81
C SER A 18 10.04 15.54 -10.04
N ASN A 19 9.99 14.20 -9.96
CA ASN A 19 10.13 13.22 -11.04
C ASN A 19 11.19 13.55 -12.09
N VAL A 20 12.46 13.26 -11.78
CA VAL A 20 13.49 13.14 -12.80
C VAL A 20 13.05 12.05 -13.78
N ASP A 21 12.57 12.44 -14.95
CA ASP A 21 12.07 11.52 -15.96
C ASP A 21 13.19 11.10 -16.93
N GLY A 22 12.91 10.07 -17.73
CA GLY A 22 13.90 9.54 -18.69
C GLY A 22 14.28 10.54 -19.79
N VAL A 23 13.43 11.52 -20.09
CA VAL A 23 13.70 12.56 -21.10
C VAL A 23 14.74 13.54 -20.54
N ALA A 24 14.50 14.09 -19.35
CA ALA A 24 15.41 15.00 -18.67
C ALA A 24 16.80 14.38 -18.45
N ILE A 25 16.88 13.07 -18.14
CA ILE A 25 18.16 12.38 -17.99
C ILE A 25 18.91 12.30 -19.31
N ARG A 26 18.23 11.94 -20.41
CA ARG A 26 18.85 11.86 -21.75
C ARG A 26 19.32 13.24 -22.24
N GLU A 27 18.51 14.27 -22.04
CA GLU A 27 18.89 15.65 -22.36
C GLU A 27 20.09 16.11 -21.54
N LYS A 28 20.09 15.84 -20.23
CA LYS A 28 21.21 16.20 -19.36
C LYS A 28 22.48 15.45 -19.74
N ALA A 29 22.36 14.19 -20.16
CA ALA A 29 23.49 13.40 -20.65
C ALA A 29 24.14 14.03 -21.88
N ARG A 30 23.34 14.53 -22.85
CA ARG A 30 23.82 15.26 -24.02
C ARG A 30 24.55 16.54 -23.62
N SER A 31 23.92 17.38 -22.81
CA SER A 31 24.53 18.62 -22.31
C SER A 31 25.88 18.37 -21.61
N ILE A 32 25.98 17.35 -20.75
CA ILE A 32 27.25 17.00 -20.10
C ILE A 32 28.28 16.54 -21.13
N TYR A 33 27.87 15.78 -22.14
CA TYR A 33 28.78 15.34 -23.20
C TYR A 33 29.32 16.51 -24.01
N ASP A 34 28.46 17.42 -24.45
CA ASP A 34 28.85 18.58 -25.27
C ASP A 34 29.85 19.48 -24.50
N HIS A 35 29.58 19.75 -23.23
CA HIS A 35 30.49 20.51 -22.35
C HIS A 35 31.85 19.83 -22.13
N LEU A 36 31.91 18.50 -22.18
CA LEU A 36 33.18 17.77 -22.10
C LEU A 36 33.92 17.80 -23.43
N ALA A 37 33.19 17.69 -24.55
CA ALA A 37 33.76 17.75 -25.90
C ALA A 37 34.38 19.13 -26.21
N GLU A 38 33.79 20.22 -25.71
CA GLU A 38 34.34 21.59 -25.86
C GLU A 38 35.64 21.85 -25.10
N LYS A 39 35.91 21.07 -24.03
CA LYS A 39 37.10 21.25 -23.16
C LYS A 39 38.31 20.45 -23.60
N GLU A 40 38.16 19.51 -24.52
CA GLU A 40 39.28 18.74 -25.05
C GLU A 40 40.04 19.57 -26.10
N PRO A 41 41.35 19.84 -25.92
CA PRO A 41 42.14 20.60 -26.89
C PRO A 41 42.23 19.82 -28.21
N SER A 42 42.07 20.55 -29.33
CA SER A 42 41.80 20.10 -30.71
C SER A 42 42.85 19.19 -31.39
N GLY A 43 43.61 18.39 -30.66
CA GLY A 43 44.63 17.47 -31.19
C GLY A 43 44.19 16.00 -31.33
N SER A 44 43.01 15.63 -30.85
CA SER A 44 42.46 14.27 -30.99
C SER A 44 41.26 14.29 -31.93
N SER A 45 41.16 13.26 -32.78
CA SER A 45 40.05 13.02 -33.72
C SER A 45 38.70 13.37 -33.10
N PRO A 46 37.78 14.05 -33.83
CA PRO A 46 36.49 14.46 -33.29
C PRO A 46 35.80 13.27 -32.65
N ALA A 47 35.46 13.40 -31.37
CA ALA A 47 34.78 12.34 -30.64
C ALA A 47 33.45 12.04 -31.36
N PRO A 48 33.12 10.76 -31.60
CA PRO A 48 31.88 10.40 -32.28
C PRO A 48 30.70 10.94 -31.48
N GLY A 49 29.79 11.66 -32.15
CA GLY A 49 28.65 12.32 -31.51
C GLY A 49 27.92 11.38 -30.57
N PHE A 50 27.78 11.79 -29.30
CA PHE A 50 27.11 10.98 -28.30
C PHE A 50 25.59 11.07 -28.47
N ILE A 51 24.99 9.91 -28.71
CA ILE A 51 23.54 9.79 -28.78
C ILE A 51 23.05 9.20 -27.46
N ALA A 52 22.36 10.02 -26.67
CA ALA A 52 21.57 9.55 -25.53
C ALA A 52 20.33 8.78 -26.02
N SER A 53 20.54 7.62 -26.64
CA SER A 53 19.49 6.76 -27.20
C SER A 53 18.73 6.04 -26.08
N HIS A 54 17.59 5.43 -26.44
CA HIS A 54 16.84 4.58 -25.51
C HIS A 54 17.70 3.41 -24.99
N GLY A 55 18.41 2.70 -25.88
CA GLY A 55 19.28 1.59 -25.51
C GLY A 55 20.47 1.99 -24.63
N TRP A 56 21.05 3.18 -24.85
CA TRP A 56 22.07 3.72 -23.95
C TRP A 56 21.50 3.98 -22.56
N PHE A 57 20.34 4.65 -22.49
CA PHE A 57 19.69 4.96 -21.21
C PHE A 57 19.29 3.70 -20.44
N HIS A 58 18.80 2.67 -21.14
CA HIS A 58 18.52 1.36 -20.55
C HIS A 58 19.77 0.76 -19.87
N ARG A 59 20.89 0.67 -20.61
CA ARG A 59 22.16 0.14 -20.07
C ARG A 59 22.71 1.00 -18.93
N PHE A 60 22.52 2.32 -18.99
CA PHE A 60 22.87 3.24 -17.91
C PHE A 60 22.06 2.93 -16.65
N LYS A 61 20.73 2.77 -16.73
CA LYS A 61 19.91 2.38 -15.58
C LYS A 61 20.37 1.06 -14.94
N GLN A 62 20.69 0.07 -15.77
CA GLN A 62 21.14 -1.24 -15.30
C GLN A 62 22.51 -1.16 -14.59
N ARG A 63 23.47 -0.42 -15.17
CA ARG A 63 24.82 -0.27 -14.60
C ARG A 63 24.82 0.48 -13.26
N PHE A 64 23.90 1.43 -13.09
CA PHE A 64 23.81 2.28 -11.91
C PHE A 64 22.65 1.91 -10.97
N SER A 65 22.00 0.76 -11.18
CA SER A 65 20.89 0.25 -10.36
C SER A 65 19.76 1.27 -10.12
N LEU A 66 19.40 2.04 -11.15
CA LEU A 66 18.41 3.12 -11.08
C LEU A 66 16.98 2.61 -11.34
N HIS A 67 16.49 1.70 -10.49
CA HIS A 67 15.22 0.98 -10.68
C HIS A 67 13.94 1.82 -10.44
N ASN A 68 14.06 2.99 -9.81
CA ASN A 68 12.92 3.81 -9.38
C ASN A 68 12.60 4.99 -10.31
N ILE A 69 13.40 5.23 -11.35
CA ILE A 69 13.22 6.33 -12.29
C ILE A 69 12.07 5.94 -13.24
N ALA A 70 10.87 6.43 -12.94
CA ALA A 70 9.66 6.12 -13.68
C ALA A 70 9.80 6.52 -15.16
N ARG A 71 9.40 5.61 -16.06
CA ARG A 71 9.25 5.86 -17.49
C ARG A 71 8.00 6.73 -17.70
N THR A 72 8.14 8.04 -17.52
CA THR A 72 7.09 8.99 -17.91
C THR A 72 7.69 9.87 -18.98
N GLY A 73 7.38 9.56 -20.24
CA GLY A 73 7.94 10.27 -21.38
C GLY A 73 8.01 9.38 -22.60
N ASP A 74 6.82 9.04 -23.10
CA ASP A 74 6.54 8.66 -24.49
C ASP A 74 7.35 7.49 -25.07
N ASP A 75 6.80 6.28 -24.94
CA ASP A 75 7.15 5.14 -25.80
C ASP A 75 5.82 4.43 -26.13
N ALA A 76 5.07 5.03 -27.05
CA ALA A 76 4.21 4.25 -27.94
C ALA A 76 5.14 3.63 -29.00
N ASP A 77 4.93 2.34 -29.22
CA ASP A 77 5.60 1.45 -30.18
C ASP A 77 6.88 0.70 -29.77
N GLU A 78 6.67 -0.60 -29.97
CA GLU A 78 7.57 -1.72 -30.26
C GLU A 78 8.55 -2.24 -29.19
N ASP A 79 8.11 -3.41 -28.73
CA ASP A 79 8.78 -4.60 -28.24
C ASP A 79 8.87 -4.84 -26.72
N ASP A 80 8.41 -6.04 -26.44
CA ASP A 80 8.10 -6.69 -25.19
C ASP A 80 9.37 -6.97 -24.39
N ASP A 81 9.76 -6.01 -23.57
CA ASP A 81 10.36 -6.31 -22.27
C ASP A 81 9.70 -5.38 -21.26
N THR A 82 8.44 -5.70 -20.99
CA THR A 82 7.75 -5.17 -19.82
C THR A 82 8.41 -5.76 -18.58
N GLU A 83 9.55 -5.18 -18.17
CA GLU A 83 10.00 -5.23 -16.79
C GLU A 83 8.93 -4.50 -15.98
N THR A 84 7.87 -5.24 -15.73
CA THR A 84 6.60 -4.81 -15.17
C THR A 84 6.97 -4.23 -13.84
N ARG A 85 6.94 -2.90 -13.73
CA ARG A 85 7.14 -2.18 -12.47
C ARG A 85 6.43 -2.98 -11.40
N PRO A 86 7.09 -3.48 -10.34
CA PRO A 86 6.46 -4.43 -9.43
C PRO A 86 5.23 -3.75 -8.81
N VAL A 87 4.06 -4.06 -9.35
CA VAL A 87 2.79 -3.52 -8.86
C VAL A 87 2.51 -4.25 -7.56
N PHE A 88 2.23 -3.49 -6.51
CA PHE A 88 1.75 -4.07 -5.26
C PHE A 88 0.48 -4.88 -5.54
N THR A 89 0.47 -6.17 -5.20
CA THR A 89 -0.76 -6.95 -5.19
C THR A 89 -1.48 -6.77 -3.87
N ILE A 90 -2.80 -6.95 -3.85
CA ILE A 90 -3.59 -6.91 -2.61
C ILE A 90 -3.01 -7.86 -1.56
N MET A 91 -2.59 -9.07 -1.96
CA MET A 91 -1.97 -10.04 -1.05
C MET A 91 -0.63 -9.57 -0.50
N LYS A 92 0.23 -8.98 -1.34
CA LYS A 92 1.52 -8.44 -0.89
C LYS A 92 1.31 -7.31 0.13
N LEU A 93 0.38 -6.40 -0.12
CA LEU A 93 0.04 -5.32 0.83
C LEU A 93 -0.50 -5.86 2.15
N ARG A 94 -1.43 -6.82 2.12
CA ARG A 94 -1.96 -7.44 3.35
C ARG A 94 -0.87 -8.13 4.15
N ASN A 95 0.03 -8.85 3.49
CA ASN A 95 1.13 -9.53 4.15
C ASN A 95 2.11 -8.54 4.80
N LEU A 96 2.48 -7.46 4.11
CA LEU A 96 3.36 -6.43 4.67
C LEU A 96 2.72 -5.70 5.87
N LEU A 97 1.44 -5.34 5.77
CA LEU A 97 0.73 -4.69 6.88
C LEU A 97 0.65 -5.61 8.10
N ARG A 98 0.35 -6.90 7.88
CA ARG A 98 0.36 -7.90 8.97
C ARG A 98 1.73 -8.04 9.62
N GLU A 99 2.80 -8.06 8.83
CA GLU A 99 4.16 -8.17 9.37
C GLU A 99 4.55 -6.94 10.19
N ALA A 100 4.13 -5.75 9.75
CA ALA A 100 4.37 -4.53 10.51
C ALA A 100 3.59 -4.50 11.83
N ASP A 101 2.36 -5.00 11.85
CA ASP A 101 1.57 -5.16 13.08
C ASP A 101 2.27 -6.15 14.04
N ASN A 102 2.71 -7.31 13.55
CA ASN A 102 3.45 -8.30 14.34
C ASN A 102 4.72 -7.72 14.96
N LEU A 103 5.52 -6.99 14.17
CA LEU A 103 6.75 -6.34 14.64
C LEU A 103 6.43 -5.30 15.72
N THR A 104 5.37 -4.52 15.50
CA THR A 104 4.95 -3.46 16.42
C THR A 104 4.48 -4.03 17.77
N GLU A 105 3.73 -5.13 17.75
CA GLU A 105 3.35 -5.86 18.96
C GLU A 105 4.59 -6.41 19.69
N LEU A 106 5.54 -7.02 18.97
CA LEU A 106 6.76 -7.56 19.56
C LEU A 106 7.58 -6.49 20.31
N PHE A 107 7.77 -5.32 19.70
CA PHE A 107 8.44 -4.20 20.36
C PHE A 107 7.64 -3.62 21.52
N THR A 108 6.31 -3.69 21.47
CA THR A 108 5.47 -3.23 22.58
C THR A 108 5.58 -4.17 23.79
N ASP A 109 5.65 -5.47 23.55
CA ASP A 109 5.68 -6.49 24.59
C ASP A 109 7.08 -6.67 25.20
N GLN A 110 8.13 -6.58 24.40
CA GLN A 110 9.51 -6.82 24.84
C GLN A 110 10.23 -5.58 25.38
N ASP A 111 9.71 -4.39 25.14
CA ASP A 111 10.35 -3.14 25.58
C ASP A 111 10.00 -2.82 27.04
N PRO A 112 10.97 -2.81 27.98
CA PRO A 112 10.70 -2.44 29.37
C PRO A 112 10.30 -0.96 29.53
N ILE A 113 10.57 -0.11 28.53
CA ILE A 113 10.21 1.32 28.53
C ILE A 113 8.96 1.51 27.66
N GLN A 114 7.79 1.47 28.31
CA GLN A 114 6.49 1.56 27.62
C GLN A 114 6.31 2.84 26.78
N GLU A 115 6.80 3.99 27.25
CA GLU A 115 6.70 5.24 26.49
C GLU A 115 7.45 5.15 25.15
N ARG A 116 8.61 4.48 25.13
CA ARG A 116 9.44 4.31 23.94
C ARG A 116 8.76 3.40 22.94
N SER A 117 8.22 2.26 23.37
CA SER A 117 7.54 1.33 22.46
C SER A 117 6.23 1.89 21.92
N ILE A 118 5.46 2.63 22.73
CA ILE A 118 4.27 3.36 22.25
C ILE A 118 4.66 4.39 21.18
N LYS A 119 5.76 5.12 21.39
CA LYS A 119 6.25 6.10 20.40
C LYS A 119 6.65 5.41 19.09
N PHE A 120 7.37 4.29 19.18
CA PHE A 120 7.71 3.47 18.01
C PHE A 120 6.45 3.03 17.25
N LYS A 121 5.48 2.44 17.96
CA LYS A 121 4.20 2.03 17.39
C LYS A 121 3.51 3.16 16.62
N ARG A 122 3.42 4.36 17.20
CA ARG A 122 2.79 5.51 16.53
C ARG A 122 3.51 5.90 15.25
N VAL A 123 4.85 5.97 15.28
CA VAL A 123 5.65 6.31 14.09
C VAL A 123 5.45 5.29 12.96
N VAL A 124 5.42 4.00 13.30
CA VAL A 124 5.14 2.93 12.32
C VAL A 124 3.70 3.06 11.80
N ASP A 125 2.72 3.22 12.67
CA ASP A 125 1.31 3.36 12.29
C ASP A 125 1.07 4.54 11.34
N GLU A 126 1.70 5.69 11.62
CA GLU A 126 1.67 6.89 10.78
C GLU A 126 2.35 6.64 9.43
N GLY A 127 3.54 6.01 9.42
CA GLY A 127 4.25 5.65 8.20
C GLY A 127 3.49 4.66 7.30
N LEU A 128 2.59 3.86 7.87
CA LEU A 128 1.79 2.88 7.14
C LEU A 128 0.49 3.45 6.55
N ILE A 129 0.09 4.68 6.88
CA ILE A 129 -1.16 5.29 6.38
C ILE A 129 -1.28 5.20 4.84
N PRO A 130 -0.28 5.59 4.03
CA PRO A 130 -0.40 5.55 2.57
C PRO A 130 -0.64 4.14 2.01
N TYR A 131 -0.10 3.12 2.68
CA TYR A 131 -0.26 1.72 2.28
C TYR A 131 -1.63 1.16 2.66
N LYS A 132 -2.15 1.55 3.83
CA LYS A 132 -3.53 1.23 4.26
C LYS A 132 -4.55 1.82 3.28
N GLU A 133 -4.32 3.06 2.82
CA GLU A 133 -5.16 3.70 1.80
C GLU A 133 -5.05 3.02 0.43
N THR A 134 -3.82 2.69 0.00
CA THR A 134 -3.59 1.95 -1.25
C THR A 134 -4.32 0.62 -1.25
N LEU A 135 -4.21 -0.16 -0.16
CA LEU A 135 -4.92 -1.43 -0.01
C LEU A 135 -6.44 -1.25 -0.12
N ARG A 136 -7.00 -0.27 0.61
CA ARG A 136 -8.45 0.03 0.57
C ARG A 136 -8.91 0.38 -0.83
N SER A 137 -8.15 1.21 -1.54
CA SER A 137 -8.46 1.60 -2.92
C SER A 137 -8.47 0.39 -3.86
N MET A 138 -7.46 -0.49 -3.72
CA MET A 138 -7.37 -1.71 -4.53
C MET A 138 -8.53 -2.65 -4.25
N GLU A 139 -8.87 -2.88 -2.98
CA GLU A 139 -10.00 -3.73 -2.57
C GLU A 139 -11.34 -3.19 -3.10
N ALA A 140 -11.57 -1.87 -3.00
CA ALA A 140 -12.79 -1.24 -3.51
C ALA A 140 -12.92 -1.39 -5.04
N SER A 141 -11.81 -1.30 -5.76
CA SER A 141 -11.79 -1.48 -7.23
C SER A 141 -11.90 -2.95 -7.67
N ALA A 142 -11.48 -3.90 -6.83
CA ALA A 142 -11.59 -5.33 -7.12
C ALA A 142 -13.05 -5.82 -7.05
N CYS A 143 -13.91 -5.13 -6.30
CA CYS A 143 -15.34 -5.37 -6.30
C CYS A 143 -16.02 -4.66 -7.48
N GLN A 144 -15.98 -5.27 -8.66
CA GLN A 144 -16.88 -4.85 -9.75
C GLN A 144 -18.34 -5.05 -9.31
N LYS A 145 -19.19 -4.05 -9.54
CA LYS A 145 -20.62 -4.15 -9.25
C LYS A 145 -21.22 -5.26 -10.14
N PRO A 146 -22.01 -6.18 -9.58
CA PRO A 146 -22.64 -7.22 -10.38
C PRO A 146 -23.56 -6.58 -11.43
N ILE A 147 -23.67 -7.20 -12.61
CA ILE A 147 -24.49 -6.72 -13.73
C ILE A 147 -25.96 -6.50 -13.33
N THR A 148 -26.42 -7.22 -12.31
CA THR A 148 -27.75 -7.09 -11.69
C THR A 148 -28.02 -5.68 -11.17
N ALA A 149 -27.00 -4.88 -10.86
CA ALA A 149 -27.14 -3.47 -10.47
C ALA A 149 -27.72 -2.57 -11.58
N PHE A 150 -27.71 -3.02 -12.84
CA PHE A 150 -28.27 -2.29 -13.99
C PHE A 150 -29.68 -2.75 -14.36
N PHE A 151 -30.18 -3.84 -13.79
CA PHE A 151 -31.54 -4.32 -14.04
C PHE A 151 -32.52 -3.70 -13.05
N LYS A 152 -33.49 -2.93 -13.56
CA LYS A 152 -34.62 -2.44 -12.75
C LYS A 152 -35.59 -3.59 -12.48
N PRO A 153 -36.08 -3.78 -11.24
CA PRO A 153 -37.12 -4.76 -10.95
C PRO A 153 -38.37 -4.45 -11.79
N SER A 154 -38.86 -5.45 -12.51
CA SER A 154 -40.11 -5.36 -13.27
C SER A 154 -41.30 -5.26 -12.30
N PRO A 155 -42.20 -4.28 -12.44
CA PRO A 155 -43.40 -4.22 -11.62
C PRO A 155 -44.33 -5.37 -12.03
N ALA A 156 -44.43 -6.39 -11.18
CA ALA A 156 -45.39 -7.46 -11.36
C ALA A 156 -46.82 -6.90 -11.31
N SER A 157 -47.57 -7.14 -12.39
CA SER A 157 -48.98 -6.86 -12.56
C SER A 157 -49.80 -7.42 -11.39
N THR A 158 -50.51 -6.55 -10.67
CA THR A 158 -51.57 -6.94 -9.74
C THR A 158 -52.83 -7.31 -10.54
N PRO A 159 -53.45 -8.50 -10.36
CA PRO A 159 -54.73 -8.76 -11.00
C PRO A 159 -55.83 -7.95 -10.28
N ALA A 160 -56.49 -7.09 -11.05
CA ALA A 160 -57.57 -6.20 -10.61
C ALA A 160 -58.87 -6.97 -10.27
N LYS A 161 -59.47 -6.64 -9.12
CA LYS A 161 -60.84 -7.01 -8.73
C LYS A 161 -61.88 -6.32 -9.64
N LYS A 162 -62.96 -7.01 -10.00
CA LYS A 162 -64.19 -6.39 -10.52
C LYS A 162 -65.48 -7.05 -9.99
N HIS A 163 -66.42 -6.15 -9.63
CA HIS A 163 -67.90 -6.22 -9.54
C HIS A 163 -68.66 -6.61 -8.23
N SER A 164 -69.42 -5.60 -7.74
CA SER A 164 -70.68 -5.48 -6.94
C SER A 164 -71.69 -6.65 -6.98
N THR A 165 -72.68 -6.92 -6.09
CA THR A 165 -73.45 -6.31 -4.94
C THR A 165 -74.48 -7.40 -4.47
N PRO A 166 -75.52 -7.20 -3.59
CA PRO A 166 -75.58 -6.74 -2.18
C PRO A 166 -76.45 -7.68 -1.24
N ALA A 167 -76.57 -7.28 0.05
CA ALA A 167 -77.69 -7.47 1.01
C ALA A 167 -77.63 -8.53 2.15
N THR A 168 -77.73 -8.01 3.39
CA THR A 168 -78.59 -8.39 4.56
C THR A 168 -77.83 -8.53 5.90
N PRO A 169 -78.28 -7.91 7.02
CA PRO A 169 -77.67 -7.99 8.37
C PRO A 169 -78.46 -8.97 9.28
N PRO A 170 -78.28 -9.04 10.63
CA PRO A 170 -77.18 -8.71 11.56
C PRO A 170 -76.78 -9.95 12.43
N VAL A 171 -75.90 -9.81 13.45
CA VAL A 171 -76.05 -10.38 14.83
C VAL A 171 -74.75 -10.22 15.67
N THR A 172 -74.89 -9.44 16.75
CA THR A 172 -74.44 -9.62 18.16
C THR A 172 -72.97 -9.92 18.55
N THR A 173 -72.30 -8.89 19.11
CA THR A 173 -71.73 -8.75 20.50
C THR A 173 -70.84 -9.87 21.12
N PRO A 174 -69.97 -9.62 22.13
CA PRO A 174 -68.73 -8.83 22.17
C PRO A 174 -67.51 -9.57 22.82
N ALA A 175 -66.38 -8.85 22.89
CA ALA A 175 -65.36 -8.86 23.95
C ALA A 175 -64.41 -10.07 24.14
N ARG A 176 -63.09 -9.81 24.09
CA ARG A 176 -62.19 -9.72 25.28
C ARG A 176 -60.71 -9.63 24.83
N GLN A 177 -60.08 -8.48 25.06
CA GLN A 177 -58.62 -8.36 25.27
C GLN A 177 -58.29 -8.70 26.75
N PRO A 178 -57.04 -8.60 27.26
CA PRO A 178 -55.68 -8.67 26.69
C PRO A 178 -54.78 -9.63 27.51
N VAL A 179 -53.48 -9.79 27.18
CA VAL A 179 -52.35 -9.70 28.16
C VAL A 179 -50.98 -9.93 27.46
N THR A 180 -50.01 -9.10 27.85
CA THR A 180 -48.61 -9.00 27.42
C THR A 180 -47.65 -9.84 28.32
N PRO A 181 -46.33 -9.57 28.45
CA PRO A 181 -45.23 -10.41 27.94
C PRO A 181 -44.32 -10.99 29.05
N ALA A 182 -43.28 -11.76 28.71
CA ALA A 182 -42.19 -12.10 29.64
C ALA A 182 -40.84 -12.37 28.94
N THR A 183 -39.81 -11.67 29.41
CA THR A 183 -38.36 -12.02 29.35
C THR A 183 -38.02 -12.98 30.51
N PRO A 184 -36.85 -13.65 30.53
CA PRO A 184 -35.81 -13.20 31.49
C PRO A 184 -34.32 -13.41 31.07
N ASP A 185 -33.45 -12.73 31.83
CA ASP A 185 -31.97 -12.70 31.87
C ASP A 185 -31.26 -14.01 32.27
N ASN A 186 -29.93 -14.13 31.99
CA ASN A 186 -28.95 -14.75 32.92
C ASN A 186 -27.44 -14.48 32.61
N THR A 187 -26.76 -13.77 33.53
CA THR A 187 -25.50 -14.03 34.31
C THR A 187 -24.24 -14.72 33.73
N THR A 188 -23.14 -13.94 33.74
CA THR A 188 -21.79 -14.08 34.39
C THR A 188 -20.90 -15.36 34.33
N SER A 189 -19.60 -15.09 34.11
CA SER A 189 -18.37 -15.71 34.66
C SER A 189 -17.58 -16.74 33.81
N SER A 190 -16.29 -16.47 33.54
CA SER A 190 -15.17 -17.16 34.21
C SER A 190 -13.79 -16.74 33.68
N MET A 191 -12.84 -16.59 34.61
CA MET A 191 -11.43 -16.24 34.45
C MET A 191 -10.56 -17.52 34.38
N SER A 192 -9.44 -17.49 33.65
CA SER A 192 -8.33 -18.47 33.73
C SER A 192 -7.02 -17.70 33.53
N SER A 193 -6.23 -17.45 34.59
CA SER A 193 -5.22 -18.32 35.23
C SER A 193 -3.87 -18.33 34.50
N VAL A 194 -2.94 -17.53 35.05
CA VAL A 194 -1.51 -17.43 34.71
C VAL A 194 -0.73 -18.46 35.54
N SER A 195 0.27 -19.11 34.94
CA SER A 195 1.23 -19.99 35.65
C SER A 195 2.64 -19.38 35.63
N PRO A 196 3.50 -19.61 36.67
CA PRO A 196 4.79 -18.93 36.82
C PRO A 196 6.01 -19.70 36.28
N ILE A 197 7.09 -18.92 36.13
CA ILE A 197 8.47 -19.16 35.67
C ILE A 197 9.27 -20.11 36.60
N PRO A 198 10.37 -20.73 36.12
CA PRO A 198 11.56 -20.92 36.96
C PRO A 198 12.76 -20.10 36.45
N LEU A 199 13.26 -19.25 37.34
CA LEU A 199 14.58 -18.63 37.34
C LEU A 199 15.64 -19.74 37.40
N CYS A 200 16.63 -19.70 36.51
CA CYS A 200 17.93 -20.33 36.78
C CYS A 200 18.94 -19.21 37.04
N GLY A 201 19.53 -19.26 38.23
CA GLY A 201 20.63 -18.42 38.69
C GLY A 201 21.91 -18.62 37.88
N PHE A 202 22.74 -17.58 37.78
CA PHE A 202 23.87 -17.31 38.67
C PHE A 202 25.07 -18.19 38.31
N ASP A 203 26.08 -17.60 37.66
CA ASP A 203 27.49 -17.75 38.04
C ASP A 203 28.32 -16.76 37.21
N ASP A 204 28.76 -15.69 37.89
CA ASP A 204 29.86 -14.80 37.53
C ASP A 204 31.12 -15.40 38.15
N PRO A 205 32.20 -15.58 37.38
CA PRO A 205 33.54 -15.48 37.97
C PRO A 205 34.39 -14.49 37.15
N ASP A 206 34.82 -13.40 37.77
CA ASP A 206 36.02 -13.29 38.62
C ASP A 206 37.20 -12.74 37.81
N ASP A 207 37.60 -11.54 38.23
CA ASP A 207 38.95 -10.98 38.29
C ASP A 207 40.03 -11.53 37.33
N THR A 208 40.61 -10.61 36.54
CA THR A 208 42.05 -10.64 36.25
C THR A 208 42.54 -9.22 36.01
N ASP A 209 42.89 -8.57 37.11
CA ASP A 209 43.99 -7.59 37.15
C ASP A 209 45.32 -8.35 37.19
N SER A 210 46.27 -8.05 36.29
CA SER A 210 47.73 -8.05 36.54
C SER A 210 48.53 -7.84 35.25
N GLU A 211 49.34 -6.78 35.28
CA GLU A 211 50.57 -6.43 34.51
C GLU A 211 50.52 -6.22 32.98
#